data_AF-A0A939ZM96-F1
#
_entry.id   AF-A0A939ZM96-F1
#
_cell.length_a   1.000
_cell.length_b   1.000
_cell.length_c   1.000
_cell.angle_alpha   90.00
_cell.angle_beta   90.00
_cell.angle_gamma   90.00
#
_symmetry.space_group_name_H-M   'P 1'
#
loop_
_entity.id
_entity.type
_entity.pdbx_description
1 polymer ?
#
loop_
_entity_poly.entity_id
_entity_poly.type
_entity_poly.pdbx_seq_one_letter_code
_entity_poly.pdbx_strand_id
1 'polypeptide(L)'
;MKHLTKRFLLVIMAICLIASALLSGCVPVDTLTDDLNIEESSNSYPVSEEELLEAAGIAGKVYWIEDSNVCHLYMDCGSLNHAAELFEGSAQAAIENGKTRMCKSCKERAEKAAEQELLEAAGLGNHVYWTESDTVYHAYDDCGKLNHSVTLYEGTTQAAIENGKTDLCKFCESRAEKEAAEWQTD
;
A
#
# COMPACT_ATOMS: atom_id res chain seq x y z
N MET A 1 -4.51 23.94 28.31
CA MET A 1 -5.34 22.83 28.83
C MET A 1 -6.44 22.56 27.82
N LYS A 2 -6.17 21.71 26.81
CA LYS A 2 -7.13 21.36 25.76
C LYS A 2 -7.52 19.90 25.96
N HIS A 3 -8.81 19.65 26.01
CA HIS A 3 -9.41 18.36 26.35
C HIS A 3 -9.03 17.27 25.34
N LEU A 4 -8.16 16.34 25.75
CA LEU A 4 -8.02 15.06 25.06
C LEU A 4 -9.36 14.32 25.16
N THR A 5 -9.97 14.04 24.01
CA THR A 5 -11.21 13.27 23.95
C THR A 5 -10.91 11.81 24.31
N LYS A 6 -11.85 11.14 25.00
CA LYS A 6 -11.72 9.74 25.46
C LYS A 6 -11.26 8.75 24.38
N ARG A 7 -11.49 9.05 23.10
CA ARG A 7 -11.04 8.25 21.96
C ARG A 7 -9.52 8.32 21.77
N PHE A 8 -8.93 9.48 21.97
CA PHE A 8 -7.47 9.69 21.88
C PHE A 8 -6.73 8.94 23.01
N LEU A 9 -7.32 8.91 24.21
CA LEU A 9 -6.76 8.17 25.34
C LEU A 9 -6.79 6.65 25.14
N LEU A 10 -7.82 6.13 24.46
CA LEU A 10 -7.96 4.70 24.16
C LEU A 10 -6.95 4.22 23.11
N VAL A 11 -6.66 5.03 22.10
CA VAL A 11 -5.65 4.73 21.08
C VAL A 11 -4.24 4.70 21.69
N ILE A 12 -3.92 5.67 22.56
CA ILE A 12 -2.62 5.71 23.25
C ILE A 12 -2.45 4.51 24.20
N MET A 13 -3.50 4.12 24.93
CA MET A 13 -3.44 2.95 25.83
C MET A 13 -3.29 1.62 25.08
N ALA A 14 -3.86 1.50 23.88
CA ALA A 14 -3.71 0.32 23.03
C ALA A 14 -2.26 0.17 22.51
N ILE A 15 -1.61 1.27 22.12
CA ILE A 15 -0.22 1.28 21.66
C ILE A 15 0.74 0.91 22.81
N CYS A 16 0.49 1.37 24.05
CA CYS A 16 1.32 1.01 25.21
C CYS A 16 1.19 -0.47 25.65
N LEU A 17 0.06 -1.13 25.38
CA LEU A 17 -0.13 -2.55 25.74
C LEU A 17 0.66 -3.50 24.83
N ILE A 18 0.92 -3.11 23.57
CA ILE A 18 1.65 -3.94 22.60
C ILE A 18 3.17 -3.89 22.86
N ALA A 19 3.69 -2.78 23.39
CA ALA A 19 5.12 -2.61 23.65
C ALA A 19 5.66 -3.36 24.89
N SER A 20 4.80 -3.89 25.75
CA SER A 20 5.23 -4.52 27.02
C SER A 20 5.42 -6.05 26.92
N ALA A 21 5.15 -6.68 25.77
CA ALA A 21 5.18 -8.13 25.62
C ALA A 21 6.48 -8.71 25.02
N LEU A 22 7.46 -7.88 24.64
CA LEU A 22 8.69 -8.35 23.96
C LEU A 22 9.91 -8.56 24.86
N LEU A 23 9.73 -8.61 26.19
CA LEU A 23 10.80 -8.97 27.14
C LEU A 23 10.50 -10.27 27.87
N SER A 24 10.39 -11.38 27.13
CA SER A 24 10.84 -12.69 27.64
C SER A 24 10.73 -13.76 26.55
N GLY A 25 11.86 -14.35 26.16
CA GLY A 25 11.83 -15.64 25.49
C GLY A 25 12.98 -15.86 24.51
N CYS A 26 14.15 -16.23 25.02
CA CYS A 26 15.20 -16.88 24.24
C CYS A 26 14.65 -18.18 23.62
N VAL A 27 14.85 -18.38 22.31
CA VAL A 27 14.77 -19.71 21.70
C VAL A 27 16.00 -19.90 20.81
N PRO A 28 16.76 -21.00 20.97
CA PRO A 28 18.06 -21.17 20.34
C PRO A 28 17.98 -21.47 18.84
N VAL A 29 19.01 -20.98 18.14
CA VAL A 29 19.39 -21.30 16.77
C VAL A 29 19.99 -22.70 16.68
N ASP A 30 19.62 -23.43 15.62
CA ASP A 30 20.25 -24.59 14.96
C ASP A 30 19.10 -25.48 14.41
N THR A 31 19.01 -25.96 13.17
CA THR A 31 19.95 -26.18 12.06
C THR A 31 19.13 -26.66 10.85
N LEU A 32 19.63 -26.39 9.63
CA LEU A 32 19.59 -27.23 8.42
C LEU A 32 18.26 -27.86 7.95
N THR A 33 17.82 -27.45 6.74
CA THR A 33 17.66 -28.29 5.52
C THR A 33 17.36 -27.33 4.36
N ASP A 34 18.28 -27.20 3.41
CA ASP A 34 18.29 -27.88 2.11
C ASP A 34 17.59 -27.06 1.02
N ASP A 35 18.43 -26.62 0.11
CA ASP A 35 18.22 -26.32 -1.30
C ASP A 35 16.83 -26.64 -1.87
N LEU A 36 16.04 -25.60 -2.16
CA LEU A 36 15.20 -25.57 -3.35
C LEU A 36 15.34 -24.21 -4.04
N ASN A 37 16.29 -24.17 -4.96
CA ASN A 37 16.33 -23.26 -6.08
C ASN A 37 15.03 -23.42 -6.90
N ILE A 38 14.04 -22.56 -6.66
CA ILE A 38 12.89 -22.37 -7.54
C ILE A 38 13.12 -21.03 -8.23
N GLU A 39 13.32 -21.09 -9.55
CA GLU A 39 13.45 -19.91 -10.39
C GLU A 39 12.23 -18.99 -10.19
N GLU A 40 12.49 -17.83 -9.59
CA GLU A 40 11.56 -16.70 -9.45
C GLU A 40 11.22 -16.14 -10.82
N SER A 41 10.30 -16.81 -11.52
CA SER A 41 9.63 -16.30 -12.71
C SER A 41 8.16 -16.70 -12.68
N SER A 42 7.50 -16.42 -11.56
CA SER A 42 6.04 -16.53 -11.50
C SER A 42 5.46 -15.27 -10.87
N ASN A 43 4.50 -14.70 -11.58
CA ASN A 43 3.98 -13.34 -11.45
C ASN A 43 3.06 -13.13 -10.23
N SER A 44 3.41 -13.75 -9.10
CA SER A 44 2.61 -13.75 -7.86
C SER A 44 3.52 -14.08 -6.67
N TYR A 45 3.11 -13.74 -5.46
CA TYR A 45 3.86 -14.03 -4.24
C TYR A 45 3.05 -14.99 -3.35
N PRO A 46 3.67 -15.94 -2.65
CA PRO A 46 2.99 -16.64 -1.55
C PRO A 46 2.63 -15.60 -0.50
N VAL A 47 1.38 -15.58 -0.05
CA VAL A 47 0.90 -14.59 0.92
C VAL A 47 0.58 -15.30 2.22
N SER A 48 1.09 -14.76 3.33
CA SER A 48 0.70 -15.23 4.66
C SER A 48 -0.78 -14.91 4.92
N GLU A 49 -1.46 -15.72 5.72
CA GLU A 49 -2.88 -15.50 6.06
C GLU A 49 -3.12 -14.09 6.61
N GLU A 50 -2.16 -13.55 7.37
CA GLU A 50 -2.19 -12.20 7.95
C GLU A 50 -2.14 -11.10 6.88
N GLU A 51 -1.22 -11.15 5.92
CA GLU A 51 -1.12 -10.17 4.83
C GLU A 51 -2.36 -10.17 3.91
N LEU A 52 -3.00 -11.32 3.70
CA LEU A 52 -4.22 -11.41 2.90
C LEU A 52 -5.40 -10.78 3.64
N LEU A 53 -5.46 -10.96 4.96
CA LEU A 53 -6.48 -10.37 5.83
C LEU A 53 -6.31 -8.85 5.96
N GLU A 54 -5.09 -8.34 6.01
CA GLU A 54 -4.82 -6.90 6.00
C GLU A 54 -5.22 -6.26 4.67
N ALA A 55 -4.83 -6.85 3.54
CA ALA A 55 -5.16 -6.35 2.21
C ALA A 55 -6.68 -6.42 1.92
N ALA A 56 -7.34 -7.50 2.35
CA ALA A 56 -8.80 -7.61 2.28
C ALA A 56 -9.51 -6.72 3.31
N GLY A 57 -8.85 -6.36 4.41
CA GLY A 57 -9.34 -5.42 5.42
C GLY A 57 -9.58 -4.02 4.85
N ILE A 58 -8.82 -3.64 3.81
CA ILE A 58 -8.99 -2.39 3.07
C ILE A 58 -10.11 -2.51 2.02
N ALA A 59 -10.19 -3.65 1.31
CA ALA A 59 -11.13 -3.85 0.19
C ALA A 59 -12.53 -4.38 0.61
N GLY A 60 -12.67 -4.94 1.82
CA GLY A 60 -13.88 -5.60 2.33
C GLY A 60 -14.19 -6.97 1.72
N LYS A 61 -13.75 -7.23 0.49
CA LYS A 61 -13.84 -8.52 -0.22
C LYS A 61 -12.73 -8.69 -1.25
N VAL A 62 -12.45 -9.92 -1.63
CA VAL A 62 -11.49 -10.32 -2.66
C VAL A 62 -12.20 -11.13 -3.75
N TYR A 63 -11.55 -11.23 -4.91
CA TYR A 63 -12.07 -11.88 -6.11
C TYR A 63 -11.13 -13.01 -6.56
N TRP A 64 -11.68 -14.09 -7.10
CA TRP A 64 -10.87 -15.20 -7.63
C TRP A 64 -11.60 -15.99 -8.71
N ILE A 65 -10.83 -16.82 -9.41
CA ILE A 65 -11.31 -17.81 -10.39
C ILE A 65 -11.13 -19.20 -9.77
N GLU A 66 -12.04 -20.14 -10.03
CA GLU A 66 -12.01 -21.49 -9.44
C GLU A 66 -10.68 -22.21 -9.67
N ASP A 67 -10.20 -22.24 -10.91
CA ASP A 67 -8.98 -22.94 -11.34
C ASP A 67 -7.65 -22.22 -11.02
N SER A 68 -7.70 -21.09 -10.30
CA SER A 68 -6.53 -20.28 -9.95
C SER A 68 -6.20 -20.42 -8.46
N ASN A 69 -4.93 -20.31 -8.07
CA ASN A 69 -4.54 -20.11 -6.66
C ASN A 69 -4.28 -18.63 -6.32
N VAL A 70 -4.59 -17.73 -7.26
CA VAL A 70 -4.39 -16.29 -7.14
C VAL A 70 -5.70 -15.60 -6.80
N CYS A 71 -5.70 -14.77 -5.76
CA CYS A 71 -6.75 -13.82 -5.45
C CYS A 71 -6.41 -12.41 -5.96
N HIS A 72 -7.45 -11.63 -6.16
CA HIS A 72 -7.41 -10.27 -6.68
C HIS A 72 -8.16 -9.35 -5.72
N LEU A 73 -7.63 -8.15 -5.47
CA LEU A 73 -8.28 -7.18 -4.59
C LEU A 73 -9.33 -6.33 -5.34
N TYR A 74 -9.14 -6.17 -6.64
CA TYR A 74 -9.97 -5.31 -7.48
C TYR A 74 -10.68 -6.14 -8.55
N MET A 75 -11.99 -5.96 -8.65
CA MET A 75 -12.83 -6.63 -9.65
C MET A 75 -12.43 -6.27 -11.09
N ASP A 76 -11.88 -5.08 -11.28
CA ASP A 76 -11.41 -4.56 -12.56
C ASP A 76 -9.97 -4.96 -12.90
N CYS A 77 -9.38 -5.88 -12.13
CA CYS A 77 -8.03 -6.36 -12.40
C CYS A 77 -7.96 -6.98 -13.80
N GLY A 78 -7.01 -6.54 -14.63
CA GLY A 78 -6.92 -7.00 -16.02
C GLY A 78 -6.74 -8.52 -16.18
N SER A 79 -6.21 -9.21 -15.17
CA SER A 79 -6.12 -10.67 -15.13
C SER A 79 -7.48 -11.37 -15.01
N LEU A 80 -8.54 -10.66 -14.61
CA LEU A 80 -9.91 -11.18 -14.50
C LEU A 80 -10.73 -10.98 -15.79
N ASN A 81 -10.22 -10.21 -16.77
CA ASN A 81 -10.97 -9.85 -17.99
C ASN A 81 -11.43 -11.05 -18.84
N HIS A 82 -10.77 -12.20 -18.67
CA HIS A 82 -11.06 -13.43 -19.41
C HIS A 82 -11.66 -14.53 -18.54
N ALA A 83 -12.02 -14.22 -17.29
CA ALA A 83 -12.67 -15.17 -16.40
C ALA A 83 -14.04 -15.56 -16.97
N ALA A 84 -14.28 -16.86 -17.15
CA ALA A 84 -15.60 -17.37 -17.50
C ALA A 84 -16.59 -17.24 -16.33
N GLU A 85 -16.08 -17.42 -15.10
CA GLU A 85 -16.82 -17.29 -13.86
C GLU A 85 -15.91 -16.62 -12.82
N LEU A 86 -16.49 -15.66 -12.09
CA LEU A 86 -15.80 -14.88 -11.07
C LEU A 86 -16.47 -15.11 -9.72
N PHE A 87 -15.66 -15.45 -8.73
CA PHE A 87 -16.09 -15.62 -7.35
C PHE A 87 -15.65 -14.40 -6.54
N GLU A 88 -16.44 -14.05 -5.53
CA GLU A 88 -16.10 -13.01 -4.56
C GLU A 88 -16.42 -13.45 -3.13
N GLY A 89 -15.69 -12.91 -2.16
CA GLY A 89 -15.91 -13.21 -0.75
C GLY A 89 -14.84 -12.61 0.15
N SER A 90 -14.78 -13.07 1.40
CA SER A 90 -13.74 -12.65 2.34
C SER A 90 -12.38 -13.26 1.97
N ALA A 91 -11.30 -12.69 2.53
CA ALA A 91 -9.97 -13.33 2.48
C ALA A 91 -10.01 -14.77 3.03
N GLN A 92 -10.74 -15.02 4.11
CA GLN A 92 -10.90 -16.36 4.67
C GLN A 92 -11.52 -17.33 3.65
N ALA A 93 -12.59 -16.91 2.97
CA ALA A 93 -13.24 -17.72 1.94
C ALA A 93 -12.28 -18.01 0.77
N ALA A 94 -11.44 -17.04 0.39
CA ALA A 94 -10.44 -17.25 -0.64
C ALA A 94 -9.39 -18.30 -0.21
N ILE A 95 -8.91 -18.23 1.04
CA ILE A 95 -7.96 -19.21 1.60
C ILE A 95 -8.58 -20.61 1.65
N GLU A 96 -9.83 -20.72 2.12
CA GLU A 96 -10.58 -21.99 2.13
C GLU A 96 -10.76 -22.57 0.72
N ASN A 97 -10.80 -21.72 -0.31
CA ASN A 97 -10.84 -22.11 -1.73
C ASN A 97 -9.45 -22.26 -2.37
N GLY A 98 -8.39 -22.36 -1.57
CA GLY A 98 -7.02 -22.60 -2.03
C GLY A 98 -6.37 -21.39 -2.72
N LYS A 99 -6.87 -20.18 -2.51
CA LYS A 99 -6.32 -18.94 -3.07
C LYS A 99 -5.20 -18.41 -2.16
N THR A 100 -4.03 -19.02 -2.28
CA THR A 100 -2.87 -18.77 -1.40
C THR A 100 -1.90 -17.71 -1.91
N ARG A 101 -2.18 -17.10 -3.07
CA ARG A 101 -1.34 -16.07 -3.69
C ARG A 101 -2.13 -14.82 -3.99
N MET A 102 -1.51 -13.66 -3.86
CA MET A 102 -2.09 -12.39 -4.32
C MET A 102 -1.54 -12.01 -5.69
N CYS A 103 -2.41 -11.48 -6.54
CA CYS A 103 -2.02 -10.90 -7.82
C CYS A 103 -1.03 -9.75 -7.60
N LYS A 104 0.12 -9.79 -8.28
CA LYS A 104 1.18 -8.77 -8.19
C LYS A 104 0.65 -7.35 -8.45
N SER A 105 -0.08 -7.14 -9.55
CA SER A 105 -0.62 -5.82 -9.89
C SER A 105 -1.70 -5.33 -8.93
N CYS A 106 -2.42 -6.25 -8.26
CA CYS A 106 -3.34 -5.87 -7.19
C CYS A 106 -2.57 -5.41 -5.96
N LYS A 107 -1.51 -6.14 -5.58
CA LYS A 107 -0.64 -5.77 -4.46
C LYS A 107 -0.03 -4.38 -4.66
N GLU A 108 0.61 -4.15 -5.81
CA GLU A 108 1.25 -2.85 -6.14
C GLU A 108 0.24 -1.69 -6.11
N ARG A 109 -0.99 -1.92 -6.59
CA ARG A 109 -2.05 -0.89 -6.56
C ARG A 109 -2.54 -0.60 -5.14
N ALA A 110 -2.63 -1.62 -4.29
CA ALA A 110 -3.00 -1.45 -2.89
C ALA A 110 -1.94 -0.71 -2.08
N GLU A 111 -0.65 -1.02 -2.31
CA GLU A 111 0.48 -0.31 -1.70
C GLU A 111 0.47 1.18 -2.08
N LYS A 112 0.27 1.49 -3.37
CA LYS A 112 0.15 2.88 -3.84
C LYS A 112 -1.06 3.61 -3.23
N ALA A 113 -2.19 2.93 -3.06
CA ALA A 113 -3.37 3.53 -2.45
C ALA A 113 -3.13 3.86 -0.96
N ALA A 114 -2.44 2.98 -0.23
CA ALA A 114 -2.07 3.23 1.17
C ALA A 114 -1.05 4.38 1.30
N GLU A 115 -0.08 4.48 0.40
CA GLU A 115 0.84 5.61 0.34
C GLU A 115 0.10 6.93 0.09
N GLN A 116 -0.87 6.94 -0.84
CA GLN A 116 -1.69 8.11 -1.10
C GLN A 116 -2.52 8.52 0.12
N GLU A 117 -3.11 7.58 0.84
CA GLU A 117 -3.88 7.87 2.06
C GLU A 117 -3.00 8.52 3.14
N LEU A 118 -1.75 8.06 3.29
CA LEU A 118 -0.77 8.68 4.19
C LEU A 118 -0.42 10.12 3.77
N LEU A 119 -0.23 10.36 2.47
CA LEU A 119 0.01 11.70 1.93
C LEU A 119 -1.20 12.62 2.13
N GLU A 120 -2.42 12.11 1.93
CA GLU A 120 -3.66 12.85 2.17
C GLU A 120 -3.82 13.20 3.66
N ALA A 121 -3.54 12.25 4.56
CA ALA A 121 -3.55 12.46 6.00
C ALA A 121 -2.49 13.47 6.47
N ALA A 122 -1.35 13.52 5.79
CA ALA A 122 -0.31 14.54 5.99
C ALA A 122 -0.65 15.90 5.34
N GLY A 123 -1.79 15.99 4.62
CA GLY A 123 -2.22 17.21 3.92
C GLY A 123 -1.51 17.46 2.58
N LEU A 124 -0.67 16.52 2.11
CA LEU A 124 0.13 16.60 0.89
C LEU A 124 -0.57 15.98 -0.35
N GLY A 125 -1.55 15.09 -0.17
CA GLY A 125 -2.22 14.38 -1.28
C GLY A 125 -3.34 15.16 -1.99
N ASN A 126 -3.80 16.26 -1.40
CA ASN A 126 -4.91 17.05 -1.96
C ASN A 126 -4.47 18.09 -2.99
N HIS A 127 -3.18 18.39 -3.05
CA HIS A 127 -2.64 19.41 -3.95
C HIS A 127 -1.26 18.99 -4.45
N VAL A 128 -1.21 18.50 -5.68
CA VAL A 128 0.01 18.09 -6.37
C VAL A 128 0.17 18.89 -7.65
N TYR A 129 1.39 18.86 -8.18
CA TYR A 129 1.79 19.58 -9.37
C TYR A 129 2.39 18.61 -10.39
N TRP A 130 2.17 18.83 -11.67
CA TRP A 130 2.80 18.03 -12.71
C TRP A 130 3.00 18.84 -13.99
N THR A 131 3.89 18.34 -14.84
CA THR A 131 4.16 18.88 -16.17
C THR A 131 3.56 17.96 -17.23
N GLU A 132 3.39 18.42 -18.46
CA GLU A 132 2.89 17.59 -19.55
C GLU A 132 3.83 16.42 -19.86
N SER A 133 5.15 16.67 -19.81
CA SER A 133 6.21 15.78 -20.28
C SER A 133 6.58 14.67 -19.30
N ASP A 134 6.38 14.89 -18.00
CA ASP A 134 6.86 13.96 -16.97
C ASP A 134 5.89 12.79 -16.74
N THR A 135 6.38 11.67 -16.23
CA THR A 135 5.52 10.57 -15.73
C THR A 135 5.29 10.65 -14.23
N VAL A 136 5.82 11.70 -13.60
CA VAL A 136 5.77 11.90 -12.15
C VAL A 136 4.94 13.11 -11.79
N TYR A 137 4.39 13.10 -10.59
CA TYR A 137 3.79 14.27 -9.95
C TYR A 137 4.64 14.74 -8.76
N HIS A 138 4.42 15.97 -8.33
CA HIS A 138 5.21 16.67 -7.33
C HIS A 138 4.30 17.13 -6.19
N ALA A 139 4.71 16.91 -4.94
CA ALA A 139 3.96 17.37 -3.77
C ALA A 139 4.17 18.87 -3.46
N TYR A 140 5.21 19.49 -4.02
CA TYR A 140 5.59 20.87 -3.74
C TYR A 140 5.76 21.65 -5.05
N ASP A 141 5.26 22.89 -5.10
CA ASP A 141 5.35 23.80 -6.26
C ASP A 141 6.79 24.31 -6.49
N ASP A 142 7.57 24.39 -5.41
CA ASP A 142 8.97 24.82 -5.41
C ASP A 142 9.95 23.70 -5.80
N CYS A 143 9.46 22.53 -6.20
CA CYS A 143 10.33 21.42 -6.57
C CYS A 143 11.25 21.82 -7.72
N GLY A 144 12.58 21.71 -7.53
CA GLY A 144 13.56 22.14 -8.54
C GLY A 144 13.45 21.44 -9.90
N LYS A 145 12.70 20.33 -10.00
CA LYS A 145 12.37 19.66 -11.26
C LYS A 145 11.27 20.38 -12.07
N LEU A 146 10.41 21.15 -11.42
CA LEU A 146 9.36 21.94 -12.07
C LEU A 146 9.91 23.21 -12.74
N ASN A 147 11.09 23.70 -12.30
CA ASN A 147 11.70 24.95 -12.77
C ASN A 147 12.00 24.99 -14.29
N HIS A 148 12.03 23.85 -14.96
CA HIS A 148 12.29 23.77 -16.39
C HIS A 148 11.01 23.62 -17.24
N SER A 149 9.83 23.60 -16.61
CA SER A 149 8.56 23.47 -17.32
C SER A 149 8.01 24.82 -17.77
N VAL A 150 7.44 24.83 -18.97
CA VAL A 150 6.71 26.00 -19.51
C VAL A 150 5.27 26.04 -18.96
N THR A 151 4.68 24.87 -18.71
CA THR A 151 3.30 24.73 -18.24
C THR A 151 3.28 23.87 -16.99
N LEU A 152 2.74 24.42 -15.92
CA LEU A 152 2.51 23.71 -14.67
C LEU A 152 1.02 23.44 -14.52
N TYR A 153 0.67 22.18 -14.28
CA TYR A 153 -0.67 21.77 -13.91
C TYR A 153 -0.71 21.48 -12.41
N GLU A 154 -1.86 21.73 -11.79
CA GLU A 154 -2.10 21.47 -10.38
C GLU A 154 -3.46 20.81 -10.18
N GLY A 155 -3.61 20.05 -9.10
CA GLY A 155 -4.84 19.35 -8.77
C GLY A 155 -4.62 18.26 -7.73
N THR A 156 -5.49 17.25 -7.70
CA THR A 156 -5.35 16.11 -6.77
C THR A 156 -4.40 15.05 -7.33
N THR A 157 -3.89 14.16 -6.48
CA THR A 157 -3.13 12.98 -6.92
C THR A 157 -3.91 12.15 -7.94
N GLN A 158 -5.22 11.98 -7.72
CA GLN A 158 -6.10 11.29 -8.66
C GLN A 158 -6.11 11.95 -10.05
N ALA A 159 -6.22 13.28 -10.11
CA ALA A 159 -6.17 14.02 -11.38
C ALA A 159 -4.81 13.85 -12.09
N ALA A 160 -3.72 13.80 -11.33
CA ALA A 160 -2.39 13.55 -11.88
C ALA A 160 -2.30 12.13 -12.48
N ILE A 161 -2.81 11.11 -11.77
CA ILE A 161 -2.84 9.71 -12.24
C ILE A 161 -3.67 9.58 -13.53
N GLU A 162 -4.83 10.22 -13.60
CA GLU A 162 -5.67 10.27 -14.80
C GLU A 162 -4.95 10.93 -16.00
N ASN A 163 -3.98 11.79 -15.73
CA ASN A 163 -3.09 12.41 -16.73
C ASN A 163 -1.79 11.62 -16.96
N GLY A 164 -1.70 10.38 -16.48
CA GLY A 164 -0.55 9.50 -16.69
C GLY A 164 0.65 9.79 -15.78
N LYS A 165 0.45 10.50 -14.67
CA LYS A 165 1.47 10.76 -13.64
C LYS A 165 1.35 9.69 -12.56
N THR A 166 2.08 8.60 -12.73
CA THR A 166 1.88 7.37 -11.94
C THR A 166 2.67 7.30 -10.65
N ASP A 167 3.70 8.15 -10.50
CA ASP A 167 4.67 8.06 -9.42
C ASP A 167 4.99 9.43 -8.82
N LEU A 168 5.27 9.46 -7.52
CA LEU A 168 5.72 10.67 -6.82
C LEU A 168 7.18 10.97 -7.17
N CYS A 169 7.52 12.25 -7.33
CA CYS A 169 8.90 12.67 -7.51
C CYS A 169 9.74 12.30 -6.27
N LYS A 170 10.83 11.54 -6.47
CA LYS A 170 11.75 11.10 -5.40
C LYS A 170 12.28 12.20 -4.48
N PHE A 171 12.43 13.42 -5.00
CA PHE A 171 12.84 14.58 -4.18
C PHE A 171 11.70 15.05 -3.28
N CYS A 172 10.47 15.05 -3.78
CA CYS A 172 9.29 15.38 -3.01
C CYS A 172 9.01 14.28 -1.96
N GLU A 173 9.16 13.02 -2.32
CA GLU A 173 9.06 11.86 -1.41
C GLU A 173 10.03 12.02 -0.23
N SER A 174 11.34 12.16 -0.49
CA SER A 174 12.33 12.33 0.58
C SER A 174 12.12 13.56 1.45
N ARG A 175 11.55 14.64 0.89
CA ARG A 175 11.18 15.84 1.67
C ARG A 175 9.97 15.56 2.56
N ALA A 176 8.93 14.93 2.02
CA ALA A 176 7.72 14.56 2.77
C ALA A 176 8.04 13.62 3.93
N GLU A 177 8.92 12.63 3.73
CA GLU A 177 9.38 11.74 4.81
C GLU A 177 10.08 12.51 5.94
N LYS A 178 10.94 13.48 5.60
CA LYS A 178 11.64 14.31 6.60
C LYS A 178 10.69 15.20 7.36
N GLU A 179 9.79 15.88 6.66
CA GLU A 179 8.78 16.73 7.28
C GLU A 179 7.89 15.88 8.19
N ALA A 180 7.40 14.73 7.73
CA ALA A 180 6.59 13.80 8.54
C ALA A 180 7.33 13.27 9.79
N ALA A 181 8.63 13.03 9.70
CA ALA A 181 9.45 12.61 10.84
C ALA A 181 9.68 13.76 11.85
N GLU A 182 9.80 14.99 11.38
CA GLU A 182 10.02 16.18 12.22
C GLU A 182 8.81 16.50 13.10
N TRP A 183 7.58 16.24 12.61
CA TRP A 183 6.34 16.38 13.39
C TRP A 183 6.15 15.32 14.48
N GLN A 184 7.02 14.31 14.59
CA GLN A 184 6.93 13.25 15.61
C GLN A 184 7.81 13.51 16.84
N THR A 185 8.60 14.59 16.86
CA THR A 185 9.56 14.89 17.94
C THR A 185 9.15 15.99 18.92
N ASP A 186 7.95 16.57 18.79
CA ASP A 186 7.42 17.64 19.68
C ASP A 186 6.23 17.20 20.55
#